data_AF-A0A1H4U445-F1
#
_entry.id   AF-A0A1H4U445-F1
#
_cell.length_a   1.000
_cell.length_b   1.000
_cell.length_c   1.000
_cell.angle_alpha   90.00
_cell.angle_beta   90.00
_cell.angle_gamma   90.00
#
_symmetry.space_group_name_H-M   'P 1'
#
loop_
_entity.id
_entity.type
_entity.pdbx_description
1 polymer ?
#
loop_
_entity_poly.entity_id
_entity_poly.type
_entity_poly.pdbx_seq_one_letter_code
_entity_poly.pdbx_strand_id
1 'polypeptide(L)'
;MHDESTYRQRRTAWWASGIGAAALVAVAALGGCSSSPPGLVESADKKCDTITDRFTGDLAYGKTLGSDDLTKIRKRNTLIRDLRKEIKELPQPDSTADRTALNTWLGKLDAYAKELYTMHSTIPNLKPGVELLLAMTANIVKDSAEEAGAAAKKAGLHSCAHVKRWEYLVPD
;
A
#
# COMPACT_ATOMS: atom_id res chain seq x y z
N MET A 1 15.64 -47.09 35.48
CA MET A 1 14.69 -47.95 36.22
C MET A 1 13.55 -47.04 36.63
N HIS A 2 12.44 -46.99 35.88
CA HIS A 2 11.25 -47.86 36.00
C HIS A 2 10.82 -48.03 37.45
N ASP A 3 9.58 -47.90 37.89
CA ASP A 3 8.25 -47.53 37.36
C ASP A 3 7.37 -47.69 38.61
N GLU A 4 6.31 -46.90 38.86
CA GLU A 4 5.08 -47.46 39.46
C GLU A 4 3.97 -46.42 39.70
N SER A 5 2.78 -46.87 39.28
CA SER A 5 1.52 -46.80 40.03
C SER A 5 0.64 -45.56 39.82
N THR A 6 0.02 -45.56 38.64
CA THR A 6 -1.38 -45.20 38.38
C THR A 6 -2.37 -45.95 39.28
N TYR A 7 -3.25 -45.23 39.99
CA TYR A 7 -4.61 -45.62 40.43
C TYR A 7 -5.23 -44.34 41.05
N ARG A 8 -6.39 -43.79 40.66
CA ARG A 8 -7.72 -44.40 40.70
C ARG A 8 -8.73 -43.57 39.91
N GLN A 9 -9.59 -44.30 39.22
CA GLN A 9 -10.85 -43.89 38.59
C GLN A 9 -11.86 -43.24 39.57
N ARG A 10 -12.59 -42.24 39.07
CA ARG A 10 -13.97 -41.82 39.45
C ARG A 10 -14.34 -40.70 38.47
N ARG A 11 -15.42 -40.70 37.67
CA ARG A 11 -16.70 -41.41 37.66
C ARG A 11 -17.20 -41.47 36.22
N THR A 12 -17.79 -42.58 35.82
CA THR A 12 -18.78 -42.65 34.73
C THR A 12 -20.11 -43.13 35.29
N ALA A 13 -21.17 -42.79 34.55
CA ALA A 13 -22.56 -43.25 34.63
C ALA A 13 -23.55 -42.31 35.37
N TRP A 14 -24.35 -41.56 34.60
CA TRP A 14 -25.77 -41.85 34.30
C TRP A 14 -26.33 -40.79 33.31
N TRP A 15 -26.77 -41.22 32.11
CA TRP A 15 -28.16 -41.22 31.61
C TRP A 15 -28.91 -39.88 31.73
N ALA A 16 -29.71 -39.37 30.80
CA ALA A 16 -30.01 -39.52 29.38
C ALA A 16 -31.11 -38.45 29.13
N SER A 17 -31.28 -38.03 27.87
CA SER A 17 -32.45 -37.28 27.36
C SER A 17 -32.52 -35.78 27.66
N GLY A 18 -32.00 -35.00 26.70
CA GLY A 18 -32.32 -33.59 26.53
C GLY A 18 -32.14 -33.22 25.06
N ILE A 19 -33.23 -33.32 24.28
CA ILE A 19 -33.32 -32.81 22.91
C ILE A 19 -32.96 -31.32 22.95
N GLY A 20 -31.83 -30.95 22.36
CA GLY A 20 -31.32 -29.58 22.40
C GLY A 20 -30.49 -29.29 21.17
N ALA A 21 -31.18 -28.83 20.13
CA ALA A 21 -30.71 -28.06 18.97
C ALA A 21 -29.22 -28.20 18.59
N ALA A 22 -28.99 -28.89 17.47
CA ALA A 22 -27.80 -28.70 16.66
C ALA A 22 -27.74 -27.23 16.20
N ALA A 23 -26.92 -26.41 16.87
CA ALA A 23 -26.44 -25.16 16.31
C ALA A 23 -25.10 -25.43 15.62
N LEU A 24 -25.18 -25.84 14.36
CA LEU A 24 -24.09 -25.75 13.41
C LEU A 24 -23.72 -24.27 13.24
N VAL A 25 -22.71 -23.80 13.97
CA VAL A 25 -22.03 -22.55 13.59
C VAL A 25 -20.86 -22.95 12.71
N ALA A 26 -21.17 -23.12 11.42
CA ALA A 26 -20.19 -23.16 10.36
C ALA A 26 -20.62 -22.18 9.28
N VAL A 27 -20.12 -20.94 9.34
CA VAL A 27 -19.76 -20.17 8.14
C VAL A 27 -18.50 -19.38 8.44
N ALA A 28 -17.47 -19.67 7.66
CA ALA A 28 -16.23 -18.96 7.54
C ALA A 28 -16.43 -17.55 6.94
N ALA A 29 -15.72 -16.57 7.47
CA ALA A 29 -15.14 -15.51 6.66
C ALA A 29 -13.95 -14.90 7.41
N LEU A 30 -12.76 -15.04 6.82
CA LEU A 30 -11.59 -14.19 7.07
C LEU A 30 -11.85 -12.77 6.52
N GLY A 31 -12.97 -12.17 6.92
CA GLY A 31 -13.26 -10.76 6.72
C GLY A 31 -12.82 -10.04 7.98
N GLY A 32 -11.51 -9.93 8.18
CA GLY A 32 -10.99 -9.04 9.21
C GLY A 32 -11.53 -7.64 8.91
N CYS A 33 -12.49 -7.19 9.72
CA CYS A 33 -12.81 -5.78 9.80
C CYS A 33 -11.52 -5.11 10.28
N SER A 34 -10.73 -4.61 9.33
CA SER A 34 -9.59 -3.74 9.59
C SER A 34 -10.11 -2.64 10.49
N SER A 35 -9.80 -2.70 11.79
CA SER A 35 -10.16 -1.66 12.74
C SER A 35 -9.14 -0.54 12.59
N SER A 36 -9.06 0.00 11.37
CA SER A 36 -8.38 1.26 11.16
C SER A 36 -9.13 2.32 11.97
N PRO A 37 -8.43 3.27 12.61
CA PRO A 37 -9.10 4.32 13.37
C PRO A 37 -10.06 5.06 12.44
N PRO A 38 -11.24 5.46 12.93
CA PRO A 38 -12.20 6.17 12.10
C PRO A 38 -11.51 7.37 11.44
N GLY A 39 -11.58 7.42 10.11
CA GLY A 39 -11.03 8.49 9.29
C GLY A 39 -9.60 8.30 8.75
N LEU A 40 -8.82 7.29 9.14
CA LEU A 40 -7.48 7.08 8.54
C LEU A 40 -7.59 6.77 7.04
N VAL A 41 -8.38 5.76 6.69
CA VAL A 41 -8.53 5.31 5.30
C VAL A 41 -9.12 6.42 4.45
N GLU A 42 -10.20 7.05 4.92
CA GLU A 42 -10.86 8.15 4.22
C GLU A 42 -9.93 9.36 4.02
N SER A 43 -9.18 9.76 5.05
CA SER A 43 -8.23 10.87 4.97
C SER A 43 -7.08 10.55 4.01
N ALA A 44 -6.56 9.33 4.06
CA ALA A 44 -5.49 8.89 3.17
C ALA A 44 -5.95 8.85 1.71
N ASP A 45 -7.12 8.26 1.46
CA ASP A 45 -7.68 8.14 0.12
C ASP A 45 -7.99 9.50 -0.49
N LYS A 46 -8.58 10.42 0.28
CA LYS A 46 -8.81 11.81 -0.17
C LYS A 46 -7.51 12.53 -0.57
N LYS A 47 -6.41 12.29 0.14
CA LYS A 47 -5.10 12.86 -0.21
C LYS A 47 -4.55 12.23 -1.49
N CYS A 48 -4.72 10.92 -1.67
CA CYS A 48 -4.34 10.21 -2.89
C CYS A 48 -5.17 10.64 -4.10
N ASP A 49 -6.46 10.96 -3.93
CA ASP A 49 -7.30 11.52 -4.99
C ASP A 49 -6.79 12.89 -5.42
N THR A 50 -6.48 13.76 -4.44
CA THR A 50 -5.89 15.09 -4.72
C THR A 50 -4.57 14.97 -5.49
N ILE A 51 -3.71 14.02 -5.10
CA ILE A 51 -2.45 13.75 -5.80
C ILE A 51 -2.71 13.24 -7.21
N THR A 52 -3.65 12.31 -7.36
CA THR A 52 -4.04 11.74 -8.65
C THR A 52 -4.54 12.82 -9.60
N ASP A 53 -5.43 13.70 -9.13
CA ASP A 53 -5.96 14.81 -9.93
C ASP A 53 -4.84 15.70 -10.44
N ARG A 54 -3.89 16.07 -9.56
CA ARG A 54 -2.71 16.85 -9.97
C ARG A 54 -1.84 16.11 -10.96
N PHE A 55 -1.60 14.82 -10.76
CA PHE A 55 -0.75 14.01 -11.63
C PHE A 55 -1.38 13.82 -13.01
N THR A 56 -2.72 13.81 -13.10
CA THR A 56 -3.46 13.78 -14.37
C THR A 56 -3.77 15.16 -14.94
N GLY A 57 -3.52 16.22 -14.19
CA GLY A 57 -3.79 17.61 -14.54
C GLY A 57 -2.50 18.44 -14.66
N ASP A 58 -2.29 19.37 -13.74
CA ASP A 58 -1.20 20.36 -13.80
C ASP A 58 0.22 19.75 -13.78
N LEU A 59 0.35 18.53 -13.24
CA LEU A 59 1.61 17.80 -13.15
C LEU A 59 1.68 16.61 -14.11
N ALA A 60 0.78 16.49 -15.09
CA ALA A 60 0.89 15.47 -16.13
C ALA A 60 2.18 15.65 -16.95
N TYR A 61 2.88 14.55 -17.23
CA TYR A 61 4.03 14.59 -18.13
C TYR A 61 3.58 14.84 -19.58
N GLY A 62 4.50 15.33 -20.41
CA GLY A 62 4.27 15.42 -21.85
C GLY A 62 4.23 14.04 -22.52
N LYS A 63 4.13 14.03 -23.86
CA LYS A 63 4.28 12.79 -24.65
C LYS A 63 5.64 12.12 -24.43
N THR A 64 6.67 12.92 -24.25
CA THR A 64 8.04 12.48 -23.97
C THR A 64 8.52 13.16 -22.71
N LEU A 65 9.25 12.43 -21.85
CA LEU A 65 9.97 13.07 -20.75
C LEU A 65 11.09 13.93 -21.30
N GLY A 66 11.25 15.13 -20.74
CA GLY A 66 12.35 16.01 -21.07
C GLY A 66 12.62 17.03 -19.97
N SER A 67 13.49 17.99 -20.28
CA SER A 67 13.87 19.07 -19.35
C SER A 67 12.67 19.87 -18.84
N ASP A 68 11.63 20.03 -19.65
CA ASP A 68 10.40 20.75 -19.29
C ASP A 68 9.59 20.04 -18.19
N ASP A 69 9.77 18.73 -18.03
CA ASP A 69 9.12 17.94 -16.98
C ASP A 69 9.89 17.96 -15.65
N LEU A 70 11.14 18.47 -15.59
CA LEU A 70 11.94 18.51 -14.36
C LEU A 70 11.20 19.16 -13.20
N THR A 71 10.54 20.28 -13.46
CA THR A 71 9.75 20.98 -12.44
C THR A 71 8.55 20.14 -12.00
N LYS A 72 7.91 19.41 -12.92
CA LYS A 72 6.80 18.52 -12.60
C LYS A 72 7.26 17.32 -11.77
N ILE A 73 8.36 16.67 -12.15
CA ILE A 73 8.95 15.54 -11.42
C ILE A 73 9.31 15.96 -10.00
N ARG A 74 9.94 17.12 -9.82
CA ARG A 74 10.24 17.67 -8.49
C ARG A 74 8.96 17.90 -7.68
N LYS A 75 7.94 18.52 -8.25
CA LYS A 75 6.64 18.76 -7.56
C LYS A 75 5.94 17.44 -7.20
N ARG A 76 5.93 16.47 -8.11
CA ARG A 76 5.39 15.12 -7.86
C ARG A 76 6.15 14.46 -6.70
N ASN A 77 7.49 14.51 -6.69
CA ASN A 77 8.31 14.00 -5.60
C ASN A 77 7.93 14.63 -4.24
N THR A 78 7.82 15.96 -4.19
CA THR A 78 7.42 16.68 -2.98
C THR A 78 6.05 16.20 -2.48
N LEU A 79 5.04 16.12 -3.36
CA LEU A 79 3.70 15.66 -2.99
C LEU A 79 3.68 14.24 -2.42
N ILE A 80 4.46 13.32 -2.97
CA ILE A 80 4.55 11.95 -2.47
C ILE A 80 5.23 11.89 -1.09
N ARG A 81 6.26 12.72 -0.88
CA ARG A 81 6.94 12.83 0.43
C ARG A 81 6.03 13.46 1.47
N ASP A 82 5.27 14.48 1.09
CA ASP A 82 4.32 15.17 1.95
C ASP A 82 3.17 14.25 2.33
N LEU A 83 2.59 13.52 1.36
CA LEU A 83 1.61 12.45 1.63
C LEU A 83 2.13 11.49 2.69
N ARG A 84 3.33 10.95 2.49
CA ARG A 84 3.93 10.01 3.45
C ARG A 84 4.06 10.62 4.85
N LYS A 85 4.44 11.90 4.95
CA LYS A 85 4.56 12.61 6.23
C LYS A 85 3.19 12.76 6.88
N GLU A 86 2.20 13.24 6.13
CA GLU A 86 0.84 13.48 6.61
C GLU A 86 0.17 12.19 7.08
N ILE A 87 0.35 11.07 6.37
CA ILE A 87 -0.19 9.76 6.82
C ILE A 87 0.43 9.30 8.14
N LYS A 88 1.73 9.55 8.36
CA LYS A 88 2.40 9.19 9.62
C LYS A 88 1.89 10.00 10.81
N GLU A 89 1.34 11.19 10.55
CA GLU A 89 0.75 12.06 11.58
C GLU A 89 -0.70 11.64 11.92
N LEU A 90 -1.33 10.79 11.10
CA LEU A 90 -2.66 10.25 11.39
C LEU A 90 -2.59 9.17 12.50
N PRO A 91 -3.69 8.99 13.27
CA PRO A 91 -3.82 7.90 14.23
C PRO A 91 -3.53 6.55 13.56
N GLN A 92 -2.59 5.79 14.12
CA GLN A 92 -2.14 4.52 13.54
C GLN A 92 -3.14 3.39 13.86
N PRO A 93 -3.22 2.35 13.01
CA PRO A 93 -4.04 1.18 13.30
C PRO A 93 -3.68 0.47 14.60
N ASP A 94 -4.71 0.10 15.37
CA ASP A 94 -4.56 -0.63 16.63
C ASP A 94 -4.04 -2.05 16.39
N SER A 95 -4.47 -2.67 15.30
CA SER A 95 -4.04 -4.02 14.93
C SER A 95 -2.61 -4.02 14.37
N THR A 96 -1.80 -4.98 14.81
CA THR A 96 -0.43 -5.17 14.31
C THR A 96 -0.41 -5.46 12.81
N ALA A 97 -1.40 -6.20 12.31
CA ALA A 97 -1.50 -6.55 10.89
C ALA A 97 -1.74 -5.31 10.02
N ASP A 98 -2.73 -4.48 10.38
CA ASP A 98 -3.05 -3.25 9.64
C ASP A 98 -1.90 -2.26 9.71
N ARG A 99 -1.25 -2.12 10.87
CA ARG A 99 -0.07 -1.26 11.03
C ARG A 99 1.10 -1.73 10.16
N THR A 100 1.30 -3.04 10.06
CA THR A 100 2.34 -3.63 9.18
C THR A 100 2.03 -3.37 7.72
N ALA A 101 0.77 -3.52 7.29
CA ALA A 101 0.34 -3.22 5.94
C ALA A 101 0.55 -1.73 5.61
N LEU A 102 0.14 -0.83 6.51
CA LEU A 102 0.34 0.62 6.36
C LEU A 102 1.83 0.98 6.28
N ASN A 103 2.66 0.44 7.16
CA ASN A 103 4.11 0.68 7.14
C ASN A 103 4.77 0.14 5.86
N THR A 104 4.30 -1.00 5.36
CA THR A 104 4.77 -1.55 4.08
C THR A 104 4.45 -0.59 2.94
N TRP A 105 3.21 -0.08 2.89
CA TRP A 105 2.83 0.92 1.90
C TRP A 105 3.66 2.21 2.01
N LEU A 106 3.84 2.74 3.23
CA LEU A 106 4.69 3.93 3.46
C LEU A 106 6.15 3.71 3.05
N GLY A 107 6.64 2.47 3.12
CA GLY A 107 7.95 2.08 2.62
C GLY A 107 8.03 2.09 1.09
N LYS A 108 7.01 1.55 0.41
CA LYS A 108 6.92 1.60 -1.06
C LYS A 108 6.73 3.02 -1.59
N LEU A 109 5.96 3.83 -0.88
CA LEU A 109 5.79 5.26 -1.21
C LEU A 109 7.10 6.05 -1.09
N ASP A 110 7.96 5.70 -0.11
CA ASP A 110 9.31 6.27 0.03
C ASP A 110 10.24 5.83 -1.11
N ALA A 111 10.16 4.57 -1.54
CA ALA A 111 10.89 4.08 -2.70
C ALA A 111 10.48 4.82 -3.98
N TYR A 112 9.16 4.97 -4.21
CA TYR A 112 8.65 5.73 -5.34
C TYR A 112 9.14 7.19 -5.34
N ALA A 113 9.14 7.84 -4.17
CA ALA A 113 9.73 9.17 -4.04
C ALA A 113 11.23 9.17 -4.41
N LYS A 114 12.02 8.20 -3.96
CA LYS A 114 13.43 8.10 -4.33
C LYS A 114 13.62 7.95 -5.83
N GLU A 115 12.82 7.14 -6.51
CA GLU A 115 12.91 6.99 -7.97
C GLU A 115 12.55 8.27 -8.72
N LEU A 116 11.52 9.00 -8.27
CA LEU A 116 11.21 10.33 -8.81
C LEU A 116 12.39 11.30 -8.63
N TYR A 117 13.08 11.25 -7.50
CA TYR A 117 14.27 12.07 -7.25
C TYR A 117 15.43 11.66 -8.16
N THR A 118 15.68 10.36 -8.30
CA THR A 118 16.67 9.81 -9.23
C THR A 118 16.39 10.29 -10.66
N MET A 119 15.15 10.16 -11.13
CA MET A 119 14.74 10.64 -12.45
C MET A 119 14.99 12.13 -12.65
N HIS A 120 14.62 12.96 -11.66
CA HIS A 120 14.91 14.39 -11.66
C HIS A 120 16.43 14.69 -11.70
N SER A 121 17.27 13.86 -11.08
CA SER A 121 18.73 14.02 -11.12
C SER A 121 19.39 13.51 -12.40
N THR A 122 18.78 12.54 -13.07
CA THR A 122 19.29 11.95 -14.31
C THR A 122 19.05 12.89 -15.49
N ILE A 123 17.82 13.43 -15.63
CA ILE A 123 17.42 14.23 -16.80
C ILE A 123 18.38 15.39 -17.14
N PRO A 124 18.83 16.22 -16.18
CA PRO A 124 19.74 17.34 -16.47
C PRO A 124 21.13 16.89 -16.96
N ASN A 125 21.51 15.64 -16.70
CA ASN A 125 22.80 15.05 -17.05
C ASN A 125 22.74 14.18 -18.31
N LEU A 126 21.56 14.01 -18.90
CA LEU A 126 21.40 13.25 -20.13
C LEU A 126 22.06 14.00 -21.29
N LYS A 127 22.98 13.33 -21.98
CA LYS A 127 23.52 13.79 -23.26
C LYS A 127 22.55 13.40 -24.38
N PRO A 128 22.58 14.10 -25.53
CA PRO A 128 21.89 13.62 -26.73
C PRO A 128 22.28 12.16 -27.05
N GLY A 129 21.31 11.31 -27.42
CA GLY A 129 21.55 9.89 -27.73
C GLY A 129 21.43 8.93 -26.55
N VAL A 130 20.90 9.38 -25.40
CA VAL A 130 20.74 8.59 -24.17
C VAL A 130 19.24 8.37 -23.84
N GLU A 131 18.39 8.35 -24.85
CA GLU A 131 16.93 8.19 -24.75
C GLU A 131 16.54 6.88 -24.07
N LEU A 132 17.32 5.81 -24.29
CA LEU A 132 17.12 4.52 -23.64
C LEU A 132 17.22 4.61 -22.11
N LEU A 133 18.18 5.38 -21.57
CA LEU A 133 18.34 5.53 -20.12
C LEU A 133 17.16 6.27 -19.50
N LEU A 134 16.62 7.27 -20.22
CA LEU A 134 15.44 8.00 -19.78
C LEU A 134 14.21 7.08 -19.76
N ALA A 135 14.01 6.28 -20.81
CA ALA A 135 12.93 5.30 -20.86
C ALA A 135 13.06 4.23 -19.77
N MET A 136 14.27 3.74 -19.51
CA MET A 136 14.53 2.81 -18.40
C MET A 136 14.22 3.44 -17.04
N THR A 137 14.67 4.67 -16.82
CA THR A 137 14.42 5.38 -15.56
C THR A 137 12.92 5.63 -15.36
N ALA A 138 12.21 5.98 -16.43
CA ALA A 138 10.76 6.14 -16.41
C ALA A 138 10.03 4.83 -16.07
N ASN A 139 10.47 3.70 -16.63
CA ASN A 139 9.92 2.40 -16.30
C ASN A 139 10.17 2.03 -14.84
N ILE A 140 11.35 2.29 -14.28
CA ILE A 140 11.64 2.06 -12.85
C ILE A 140 10.69 2.89 -11.97
N VAL A 141 10.47 4.15 -12.31
CA VAL A 141 9.53 5.03 -11.59
C VAL A 141 8.11 4.49 -11.67
N LYS A 142 7.69 4.00 -12.84
CA LYS A 142 6.38 3.34 -13.04
C LYS A 142 6.25 2.08 -12.19
N ASP A 143 7.20 1.16 -12.27
CA ASP A 143 7.18 -0.10 -11.51
C ASP A 143 7.11 0.19 -10.00
N SER A 144 7.86 1.19 -9.53
CA SER A 144 7.83 1.62 -8.13
C SER A 144 6.46 2.18 -7.72
N ALA A 145 5.79 2.93 -8.61
CA ALA A 145 4.42 3.39 -8.37
C ALA A 145 3.44 2.20 -8.29
N GLU A 146 3.53 1.25 -9.21
CA GLU A 146 2.70 0.03 -9.21
C GLU A 146 2.87 -0.79 -7.92
N GLU A 147 4.10 -0.96 -7.45
CA GLU A 147 4.38 -1.61 -6.16
C GLU A 147 3.75 -0.87 -4.98
N ALA A 148 3.79 0.47 -4.99
CA ALA A 148 3.13 1.29 -3.98
C ALA A 148 1.61 1.11 -4.03
N GLY A 149 1.00 1.08 -5.22
CA GLY A 149 -0.44 0.84 -5.36
C GLY A 149 -0.87 -0.55 -4.89
N ALA A 150 -0.07 -1.58 -5.21
CA ALA A 150 -0.32 -2.94 -4.73
C ALA A 150 -0.23 -3.03 -3.19
N ALA A 151 0.72 -2.33 -2.57
CA ALA A 151 0.83 -2.25 -1.12
C ALA A 151 -0.33 -1.45 -0.49
N ALA A 152 -0.76 -0.35 -1.11
CA ALA A 152 -1.91 0.45 -0.68
C ALA A 152 -3.19 -0.40 -0.62
N LYS A 153 -3.44 -1.19 -1.67
CA LYS A 153 -4.58 -2.12 -1.73
C LYS A 153 -4.58 -3.11 -0.57
N LYS A 154 -3.41 -3.65 -0.19
CA LYS A 154 -3.27 -4.56 0.96
C LYS A 154 -3.51 -3.86 2.29
N ALA A 155 -3.29 -2.55 2.36
CA ALA A 155 -3.58 -1.71 3.52
C ALA A 155 -5.03 -1.17 3.53
N GLY A 156 -5.88 -1.56 2.57
CA GLY A 156 -7.27 -1.08 2.49
C GLY A 156 -7.42 0.35 1.96
N LEU A 157 -6.37 0.93 1.36
CA LEU A 157 -6.37 2.28 0.82
C LEU A 157 -6.71 2.23 -0.67
N HIS A 158 -7.97 2.51 -1.01
CA HIS A 158 -8.52 2.24 -2.33
C HIS A 158 -8.05 3.28 -3.36
N SER A 159 -8.24 4.57 -3.08
CA SER A 159 -7.78 5.65 -3.95
C SER A 159 -6.26 5.61 -4.12
N CYS A 160 -5.52 5.34 -3.04
CA CYS A 160 -4.08 5.19 -3.09
C CYS A 160 -3.60 3.97 -3.91
N ALA A 161 -4.47 2.97 -4.16
CA ALA A 161 -4.15 1.84 -5.02
C ALA A 161 -4.26 2.15 -6.52
N HIS A 162 -4.93 3.24 -6.91
CA HIS A 162 -5.17 3.63 -8.31
C HIS A 162 -3.99 4.37 -8.96
N VAL A 163 -2.78 3.88 -8.72
CA VAL A 163 -1.50 4.45 -9.19
C VAL A 163 -1.28 4.37 -10.71
N LYS A 164 -2.08 3.57 -11.44
CA LYS A 164 -2.06 3.54 -12.91
C LYS A 164 -2.23 4.93 -13.54
N ARG A 165 -3.00 5.79 -12.87
CA ARG A 165 -3.24 7.17 -13.30
C ARG A 165 -2.02 8.07 -13.10
N TRP A 166 -1.01 7.63 -12.35
CA TRP A 166 0.23 8.38 -12.09
C TRP A 166 1.26 8.18 -13.19
N GLU A 167 1.14 7.11 -13.96
CA GLU A 167 2.12 6.67 -14.96
C GLU A 167 2.34 7.68 -16.07
N TYR A 168 1.30 8.43 -16.47
CA TYR A 168 1.11 9.13 -17.76
C TYR A 168 2.37 9.56 -18.54
N LEU A 169 3.07 8.56 -19.05
CA LEU A 169 3.82 8.58 -20.29
C LEU A 169 2.97 7.75 -21.22
N VAL A 170 2.36 8.40 -22.19
CA VAL A 170 1.56 7.68 -23.19
C VAL A 170 2.54 6.80 -23.96
N PRO A 171 2.36 5.47 -23.99
CA PRO A 171 3.09 4.64 -24.94
C PRO A 171 2.64 5.05 -26.34
N ASP A 172 3.60 5.33 -27.23
CA ASP A 172 3.33 5.48 -28.66
C ASP A 172 2.67 4.22 -29.26
#